data_AF-A0AB37U9J4-F1
#
_entry.id   AF-A0AB37U9J4-F1
#
_cell.length_a   1.000
_cell.length_b   1.000
_cell.length_c   1.000
_cell.angle_alpha   90.00
_cell.angle_beta   90.00
_cell.angle_gamma   90.00
#
_symmetry.space_group_name_H-M   'P 1'
#
loop_
_entity.id
_entity.type
_entity.pdbx_description
1 polymer ?
#
loop_
_entity_poly.entity_id
_entity_poly.type
_entity_poly.pdbx_seq_one_letter_code
_entity_poly.pdbx_strand_id
1 'polypeptide(L)'
;MEHGTLSRSDFAGVVQPIREQFRQLLREGAGYEIAPKEKTPLAKTVRTCQQLLKIEPALWTFVTTEGIEPTNNVAERALRPAVLWRKNSFGSQSQAGSLFVSRMLTVATSLRAQNRSVLEYLVQACRASRQGLPAPSLLPIQDRTP
;
A
#
# COMPACT_ATOMS: atom_id res chain seq x y z
N MET A 1 -6.51 20.81 24.58
CA MET A 1 -7.92 20.55 24.27
C MET A 1 -8.14 19.07 24.49
N GLU A 2 -9.02 18.72 25.43
CA GLU A 2 -9.12 17.42 26.11
C GLU A 2 -9.38 16.23 25.16
N HIS A 3 -8.50 15.23 25.22
CA HIS A 3 -8.70 13.94 24.55
C HIS A 3 -9.56 13.03 25.43
N GLY A 4 -10.87 13.06 25.22
CA GLY A 4 -11.71 11.90 25.53
C GLY A 4 -11.36 10.79 24.53
N THR A 5 -10.61 9.78 24.96
CA THR A 5 -10.28 8.61 24.15
C THR A 5 -11.55 7.78 23.96
N LEU A 6 -12.29 8.08 22.88
CA LEU A 6 -13.37 7.23 22.41
C LEU A 6 -12.83 5.80 22.29
N SER A 7 -13.51 4.82 22.91
CA SER A 7 -13.08 3.43 22.73
C SER A 7 -13.23 3.03 21.26
N ARG A 8 -12.49 2.02 20.80
CA ARG A 8 -12.55 1.62 19.38
C ARG A 8 -13.96 1.14 18.98
N SER A 9 -14.70 0.51 19.90
CA SER A 9 -16.11 0.16 19.68
C SER A 9 -16.99 1.40 19.52
N ASP A 10 -16.74 2.43 20.33
CA ASP A 10 -17.47 3.69 20.22
C ASP A 10 -17.12 4.40 18.90
N PHE A 11 -15.86 4.36 18.50
CA PHE A 11 -15.40 4.92 17.22
C PHE A 11 -16.01 4.20 16.03
N ALA A 12 -16.06 2.87 16.07
CA ALA A 12 -16.75 2.07 15.08
C ALA A 12 -18.26 2.42 15.03
N GLY A 13 -18.89 2.62 16.20
CA GLY A 13 -20.28 3.06 16.30
C GLY A 13 -20.52 4.42 15.63
N VAL A 14 -19.62 5.39 15.86
CA VAL A 14 -19.70 6.73 15.24
C VAL A 14 -19.46 6.69 13.72
N VAL A 15 -18.55 5.83 13.24
CA VAL A 15 -18.24 5.72 11.81
C VAL A 15 -19.32 4.96 11.04
N GLN A 16 -20.03 4.04 11.67
CA GLN A 16 -21.02 3.18 11.03
C GLN A 16 -22.09 3.94 10.20
N PRO A 17 -22.75 5.00 10.69
CA PRO A 17 -23.70 5.76 9.87
C PRO A 17 -23.05 6.42 8.65
N ILE A 18 -21.81 6.91 8.79
CA ILE A 18 -21.05 7.50 7.67
C ILE A 18 -20.75 6.44 6.62
N ARG A 19 -20.34 5.24 7.06
CA ARG A 19 -20.07 4.11 6.18
C ARG A 19 -21.31 3.68 5.40
N GLU A 20 -22.48 3.61 6.05
CA GLU A 20 -23.71 3.24 5.36
C GLU A 20 -24.15 4.33 4.37
N GLN A 21 -24.07 5.60 4.74
CA GLN A 21 -24.36 6.71 3.82
C GLN A 21 -23.41 6.70 2.61
N PHE A 22 -22.12 6.49 2.84
CA PHE A 22 -21.13 6.37 1.76
C PHE A 22 -21.48 5.21 0.82
N ARG A 23 -21.82 4.04 1.37
CA ARG A 23 -22.23 2.87 0.58
C ARG A 23 -23.50 3.14 -0.21
N GLN A 24 -24.48 3.82 0.37
CA GLN A 24 -25.71 4.20 -0.32
C GLN A 24 -25.41 5.09 -1.54
N LEU A 25 -24.62 6.16 -1.36
CA LEU A 25 -24.23 7.05 -2.44
C LEU A 25 -23.48 6.31 -3.57
N LEU A 26 -22.61 5.36 -3.20
CA LEU A 26 -21.93 4.52 -4.20
C LEU A 26 -22.89 3.61 -4.94
N ARG A 27 -23.90 3.03 -4.29
CA ARG A 27 -24.93 2.19 -4.94
C ARG A 27 -25.79 3.00 -5.90
N GLU A 28 -26.22 4.19 -5.49
CA GLU A 28 -26.95 5.13 -6.34
C GLU A 28 -26.12 5.49 -7.58
N GLY A 29 -24.86 5.91 -7.38
CA GLY A 29 -23.93 6.21 -8.47
C GLY A 29 -23.63 5.02 -9.37
N ALA A 30 -23.55 3.80 -8.83
CA ALA A 30 -23.31 2.59 -9.60
C ALA A 30 -24.54 2.12 -10.42
N GLY A 31 -25.74 2.58 -10.05
CA GLY A 31 -27.02 2.20 -10.65
C GLY A 31 -27.43 3.02 -11.87
N TYR A 32 -26.74 4.11 -12.19
CA TYR A 32 -27.03 4.87 -13.41
C TYR A 32 -26.72 4.05 -14.67
N GLU A 33 -27.61 4.15 -15.66
CA GLU A 33 -27.45 3.50 -16.95
C GLU A 33 -26.34 4.17 -17.75
N ILE A 34 -25.47 3.34 -18.34
CA ILE A 34 -24.38 3.79 -19.21
C ILE A 34 -24.29 2.86 -20.41
N ALA A 35 -23.97 3.42 -21.57
CA ALA A 35 -23.76 2.63 -22.77
C ALA A 35 -22.44 1.83 -22.70
N PRO A 36 -22.33 0.69 -23.41
CA PRO A 36 -21.09 -0.05 -23.53
C PRO A 36 -19.96 0.84 -24.07
N LYS A 37 -18.80 0.81 -23.41
CA LYS A 37 -17.59 1.61 -23.76
C LYS A 37 -17.79 3.13 -23.76
N GLU A 38 -18.85 3.65 -23.15
CA GLU A 38 -19.09 5.09 -23.00
C GLU A 38 -17.95 5.77 -22.24
N LYS A 39 -17.49 6.94 -22.71
CA LYS A 39 -16.33 7.66 -22.13
C LYS A 39 -16.71 8.97 -21.42
N THR A 40 -18.00 9.23 -21.22
CA THR A 40 -18.50 10.43 -20.55
C THR A 40 -18.01 10.50 -19.09
N PRO A 41 -18.00 11.71 -18.49
CA PRO A 41 -17.74 11.85 -17.06
C PRO A 41 -18.68 10.98 -16.21
N LEU A 42 -19.96 10.90 -16.56
CA LEU A 42 -20.94 10.04 -15.89
C LEU A 42 -20.48 8.58 -15.93
N ALA A 43 -20.17 8.03 -17.11
CA ALA A 43 -19.73 6.65 -17.25
C ALA A 43 -18.42 6.33 -16.50
N LYS A 44 -17.55 7.32 -16.31
CA LYS A 44 -16.37 7.17 -15.44
C LYS A 44 -16.76 7.12 -13.96
N THR A 45 -17.66 7.99 -13.51
CA THR A 45 -18.17 8.01 -12.14
C THR A 45 -18.87 6.70 -11.80
N VAL A 46 -19.79 6.22 -12.65
CA VAL A 46 -20.51 4.95 -12.45
C VAL A 46 -19.53 3.79 -12.26
N ARG A 47 -18.52 3.67 -13.14
CA ARG A 47 -17.50 2.63 -13.02
C ARG A 47 -16.64 2.80 -11.77
N THR A 48 -16.33 4.02 -11.38
CA THR A 48 -15.59 4.30 -10.15
C THR A 48 -16.39 3.85 -8.93
N CYS A 49 -17.68 4.17 -8.87
CA CYS A 49 -18.59 3.69 -7.81
C CYS A 49 -18.64 2.16 -7.76
N GLN A 50 -18.78 1.49 -8.91
CA GLN A 50 -18.74 0.03 -9.01
C GLN A 50 -17.43 -0.58 -8.50
N GLN A 51 -16.28 0.05 -8.78
CA GLN A 51 -14.98 -0.42 -8.29
C GLN A 51 -14.83 -0.17 -6.79
N LEU A 52 -15.24 1.00 -6.30
CA LEU A 52 -15.20 1.32 -4.87
C LEU A 52 -16.08 0.38 -4.05
N LEU A 53 -17.26 -0.01 -4.56
CA LEU A 53 -18.12 -1.01 -3.91
C LEU A 53 -17.43 -2.37 -3.74
N LYS A 54 -16.58 -2.79 -4.69
CA LYS A 54 -15.83 -4.06 -4.59
C LYS A 54 -14.79 -4.05 -3.48
N ILE A 55 -14.20 -2.88 -3.22
CA ILE A 55 -13.14 -2.71 -2.22
C ILE A 55 -13.64 -2.03 -0.94
N GLU A 56 -14.94 -1.78 -0.82
CA GLU A 56 -15.54 -0.99 0.26
C GLU A 56 -15.09 -1.44 1.66
N PRO A 57 -15.05 -2.75 1.99
CA PRO A 57 -14.57 -3.17 3.30
C PRO A 57 -13.13 -2.75 3.60
N ALA A 58 -12.25 -2.73 2.59
CA ALA A 58 -10.85 -2.37 2.76
C ALA A 58 -10.67 -0.88 3.09
N LEU A 59 -11.57 -0.01 2.61
CA LEU A 59 -11.55 1.43 2.89
C LEU A 59 -11.74 1.74 4.38
N TRP A 60 -12.32 0.83 5.15
CA TRP A 60 -12.64 1.02 6.57
C TRP A 60 -11.78 0.18 7.52
N THR A 61 -10.71 -0.46 7.03
CA THR A 61 -9.88 -1.35 7.85
C THR A 61 -9.29 -0.65 9.09
N PHE A 62 -8.98 0.65 9.00
CA PHE A 62 -8.46 1.45 10.12
C PHE A 62 -9.42 1.58 11.31
N VAL A 63 -10.73 1.40 11.06
CA VAL A 63 -11.76 1.45 12.10
C VAL A 63 -11.62 0.23 13.01
N THR A 64 -11.45 -0.95 12.42
CA THR A 64 -11.46 -2.23 13.15
C THR A 64 -10.09 -2.70 13.57
N THR A 65 -9.04 -2.31 12.84
CA THR A 65 -7.69 -2.84 13.04
C THR A 65 -6.79 -1.80 13.69
N GLU A 66 -6.18 -2.18 14.82
CA GLU A 66 -5.22 -1.35 15.52
C GLU A 66 -3.92 -1.18 14.72
N GLY A 67 -3.30 0.00 14.85
CA GLY A 67 -2.05 0.33 14.16
C GLY A 67 -2.21 0.71 12.68
N ILE A 68 -3.41 0.65 12.11
CA ILE A 68 -3.68 1.14 10.75
C ILE A 68 -4.17 2.58 10.81
N GLU A 69 -3.44 3.48 10.16
CA GLU A 69 -3.83 4.88 10.02
C GLU A 69 -5.03 5.02 9.07
N PRO A 70 -5.91 6.02 9.26
CA PRO A 70 -7.00 6.33 8.33
C PRO A 70 -6.51 6.90 6.98
N THR A 71 -5.19 6.94 6.75
CA THR A 71 -4.56 7.54 5.58
C THR A 71 -3.72 6.52 4.83
N ASN A 72 -3.62 6.69 3.52
CA ASN A 72 -2.81 5.83 2.66
C ASN A 72 -1.31 6.23 2.62
N ASN A 73 -0.88 7.15 3.49
CA ASN A 73 0.45 7.77 3.44
C ASN A 73 1.59 6.75 3.53
N VAL A 74 1.42 5.68 4.32
CA VAL A 74 2.44 4.62 4.45
C VAL A 74 2.62 3.88 3.13
N ALA A 75 1.54 3.45 2.49
CA ALA A 75 1.62 2.75 1.21
C ALA A 75 2.12 3.66 0.08
N GLU A 76 1.66 4.91 0.03
CA GLU A 76 2.12 5.89 -0.95
C GLU A 76 3.62 6.18 -0.81
N ARG A 77 4.11 6.38 0.42
CA ARG A 77 5.54 6.54 0.69
C ARG A 77 6.34 5.31 0.27
N ALA A 78 5.83 4.11 0.51
CA ALA A 78 6.49 2.86 0.10
C ALA A 78 6.56 2.70 -1.43
N LEU A 79 5.53 3.14 -2.17
CA LEU A 79 5.48 3.05 -3.63
C LEU A 79 6.24 4.18 -4.35
N ARG A 80 6.39 5.34 -3.70
CA ARG A 80 6.99 6.55 -4.31
C ARG A 80 8.38 6.31 -4.93
N PRO A 81 9.33 5.57 -4.31
CA PRO A 81 10.61 5.28 -4.94
C PRO A 81 10.48 4.55 -6.29
N ALA A 82 9.57 3.57 -6.38
CA ALA A 82 9.34 2.82 -7.61
C ALA A 82 8.73 3.69 -8.72
N VAL A 83 7.77 4.55 -8.36
CA VAL A 83 7.12 5.47 -9.29
C VAL A 83 8.12 6.50 -9.84
N LEU A 84 8.93 7.10 -8.95
CA LEU A 84 9.97 8.07 -9.34
C LEU A 84 11.04 7.42 -10.22
N TRP A 85 11.48 6.21 -9.86
CA TRP A 85 12.43 5.45 -10.68
C TRP A 85 11.87 5.17 -12.08
N ARG A 86 10.65 4.63 -12.18
CA ARG A 86 10.03 4.33 -13.48
C ARG A 86 9.90 5.58 -14.34
N LYS A 87 9.52 6.71 -13.74
CA LYS A 87 9.39 8.00 -14.44
C LYS A 87 10.72 8.50 -14.98
N ASN A 88 11.79 8.45 -14.18
CA ASN A 88 13.09 9.00 -14.55
C ASN A 88 13.92 8.06 -15.43
N SER A 89 13.76 6.74 -15.27
CA SER A 89 14.53 5.73 -15.99
C SER A 89 13.76 5.09 -17.16
N PHE A 90 12.53 5.55 -17.44
CA PHE A 90 11.61 4.99 -18.44
C PHE A 90 11.27 3.49 -18.25
N GLY A 91 11.50 2.96 -17.05
CA GLY A 91 11.25 1.56 -16.72
C GLY A 91 12.34 0.61 -17.25
N SER A 92 12.00 -0.67 -17.36
CA SER A 92 12.87 -1.69 -17.92
C SER A 92 12.26 -2.26 -19.20
N GLN A 93 13.09 -2.50 -20.21
CA GLN A 93 12.69 -3.11 -21.49
C GLN A 93 13.00 -4.62 -21.55
N SER A 94 13.44 -5.22 -20.44
CA SER A 94 13.73 -6.64 -20.37
C SER A 94 13.19 -7.27 -19.08
N GLN A 95 12.94 -8.58 -19.14
CA GLN A 95 12.54 -9.33 -17.95
C GLN A 95 13.65 -9.31 -16.89
N ALA A 96 14.91 -9.44 -17.30
CA ALA A 96 16.06 -9.39 -16.40
C ALA A 96 16.17 -8.05 -15.67
N GLY A 97 15.98 -6.94 -16.38
CA GLY A 97 16.00 -5.61 -15.76
C GLY A 97 14.79 -5.38 -14.84
N SER A 98 13.61 -5.87 -15.22
CA SER A 98 12.42 -5.80 -14.36
C SER A 98 12.62 -6.59 -13.05
N LEU A 99 13.24 -7.76 -13.14
CA LEU A 99 13.58 -8.58 -11.97
C LEU A 99 14.62 -7.90 -11.08
N PHE A 100 15.66 -7.31 -11.66
CA PHE A 100 16.66 -6.55 -10.92
C PHE A 100 16.03 -5.41 -10.13
N VAL A 101 15.18 -4.61 -10.79
CA VAL A 101 14.50 -3.46 -10.16
C VAL A 101 13.57 -3.92 -9.04
N SER A 102 12.77 -4.97 -9.27
CA SER A 102 11.90 -5.56 -8.27
C SER A 102 12.68 -5.99 -7.01
N ARG A 103 13.83 -6.66 -7.20
CA ARG A 103 14.70 -7.08 -6.10
C ARG A 103 15.31 -5.88 -5.36
N MET A 104 15.81 -4.88 -6.08
CA MET A 104 16.42 -3.69 -5.47
C MET A 104 15.42 -2.85 -4.69
N LEU A 105 14.20 -2.68 -5.21
CA LEU A 105 13.11 -2.01 -4.48
C LEU A 105 12.74 -2.80 -3.22
N THR A 106 12.63 -4.12 -3.32
CA THR A 106 12.33 -4.98 -2.16
C THR A 106 13.40 -4.83 -1.07
N VAL A 107 14.69 -4.92 -1.45
CA VAL A 107 15.83 -4.74 -0.53
C VAL A 107 15.78 -3.36 0.12
N ALA A 108 15.68 -2.30 -0.68
CA ALA A 108 15.76 -0.93 -0.20
C ALA A 108 14.56 -0.55 0.67
N THR A 109 13.35 -0.97 0.32
CA THR A 109 12.14 -0.71 1.10
C THR A 109 12.17 -1.47 2.41
N SER A 110 12.54 -2.76 2.41
CA SER A 110 12.59 -3.58 3.62
C SER A 110 13.64 -3.07 4.60
N LEU A 111 14.85 -2.76 4.14
CA LEU A 111 15.93 -2.29 5.00
C LEU A 111 15.65 -0.90 5.57
N ARG A 112 15.09 0.02 4.78
CA ARG A 112 14.70 1.34 5.30
C ARG A 112 13.60 1.26 6.34
N ALA A 113 12.60 0.38 6.14
CA ALA A 113 11.55 0.14 7.14
C ALA A 113 12.11 -0.44 8.45
N GLN A 114 13.24 -1.15 8.39
CA GLN A 114 13.95 -1.71 9.54
C GLN A 114 15.06 -0.79 10.09
N ASN A 115 15.20 0.46 9.59
CA ASN A 115 16.32 1.35 9.92
C ASN A 115 17.72 0.74 9.70
N ARG A 116 17.87 -0.13 8.69
CA ARG A 116 19.13 -0.79 8.31
C ARG A 116 19.76 -0.13 7.08
N SER A 117 21.09 -0.11 7.02
CA SER A 117 21.84 0.42 5.88
C SER A 117 21.70 -0.44 4.63
N VAL A 118 21.21 0.16 3.53
CA VAL A 118 21.10 -0.51 2.23
C VAL A 118 22.47 -0.86 1.67
N LEU A 119 23.43 0.05 1.77
CA LEU A 119 24.77 -0.13 1.22
C LEU A 119 25.51 -1.28 1.92
N GLU A 120 25.48 -1.31 3.26
CA GLU A 120 26.13 -2.37 4.03
C GLU A 120 25.57 -3.75 3.69
N TYR A 121 24.23 -3.85 3.57
CA TYR A 121 23.58 -5.08 3.16
C TYR A 121 24.03 -5.54 1.76
N LEU A 122 24.10 -4.63 0.79
CA LEU A 122 24.53 -4.96 -0.58
C LEU A 122 25.99 -5.43 -0.60
N VAL A 123 26.87 -4.79 0.16
CA VAL A 123 28.27 -5.22 0.32
C VAL A 123 28.34 -6.63 0.90
N GLN A 124 27.56 -6.92 1.96
CA GLN A 124 27.50 -8.25 2.56
C GLN A 124 26.95 -9.29 1.57
N ALA A 125 25.89 -8.97 0.84
CA ALA A 125 25.29 -9.86 -0.15
C ALA A 125 26.25 -10.19 -1.30
N CYS A 126 26.98 -9.19 -1.82
CA CYS A 126 27.99 -9.40 -2.85
C CYS A 126 29.17 -10.25 -2.35
N ARG A 127 29.64 -10.03 -1.12
CA ARG A 127 30.70 -10.85 -0.50
C ARG A 127 30.24 -12.30 -0.32
N ALA A 128 29.05 -12.51 0.23
CA ALA A 128 28.48 -13.84 0.44
C ALA A 128 28.35 -14.59 -0.90
N SER A 129 27.80 -13.95 -1.93
CA SER A 129 27.68 -14.54 -3.27
C SER A 129 29.02 -14.95 -3.86
N ARG A 130 30.08 -14.14 -3.68
CA ARG A 130 31.43 -14.47 -4.16
C ARG A 130 32.08 -15.63 -3.42
N GLN A 131 31.69 -15.85 -2.18
CA GLN A 131 32.23 -16.89 -1.30
C GLN A 131 31.38 -18.17 -1.32
N GLY A 132 30.28 -18.22 -2.09
CA GLY A 132 29.34 -19.33 -2.07
C GLY A 132 28.55 -19.46 -0.77
N LEU A 133 28.49 -18.39 0.03
CA LEU A 133 27.76 -18.35 1.30
C LEU A 133 26.30 -17.89 1.10
N PRO A 134 25.40 -18.23 2.03
CA PRO A 134 24.01 -17.75 1.98
C PRO A 134 23.95 -16.22 2.06
N ALA A 135 23.00 -15.63 1.33
CA ALA A 135 22.77 -14.19 1.36
C ALA A 135 22.32 -13.73 2.77
N PRO A 136 22.69 -12.52 3.20
CA PRO A 136 22.21 -11.96 4.47
C PRO A 136 20.69 -11.85 4.48
N SER A 137 20.08 -11.99 5.66
CA SER A 137 18.62 -11.95 5.78
C SER A 137 18.05 -10.54 5.62
N LEU A 138 16.98 -10.43 4.82
CA LEU A 138 16.12 -9.25 4.77
C LEU A 138 15.04 -9.24 5.84
N LEU A 139 14.78 -10.37 6.51
CA LEU A 139 13.82 -10.41 7.60
C LEU A 139 14.37 -9.61 8.79
N PRO A 140 13.48 -8.98 9.59
CA PRO A 140 13.89 -8.32 10.83
C PRO A 140 14.67 -9.29 11.71
N ILE A 141 15.75 -8.81 12.30
CA ILE A 141 16.43 -9.54 13.38
C ILE A 141 15.45 -9.49 14.54
N GLN A 142 14.91 -10.65 14.95
CA GLN A 142 14.06 -10.70 16.11
C GLN A 142 14.90 -10.28 17.32
N ASP A 143 14.59 -9.12 17.91
CA ASP A 143 15.01 -8.84 19.27
C ASP A 143 14.33 -9.88 20.14
N ARG A 144 15.06 -10.94 20.50
CA ARG A 144 14.73 -11.74 21.68
C ARG A 144 15.01 -10.85 22.88
N THR A 145 14.12 -9.91 23.16
CA THR A 145 14.07 -9.30 24.49
C THR A 145 13.44 -10.34 25.42
N PRO A 146 14.12 -10.73 26.51
CA PRO A 146 13.57 -11.67 27.50
C PRO A 146 12.35 -11.10 28.24
#